data_AF-A0A8T8BZT4-F1
#
_entry.id   AF-A0A8T8BZT4-F1
#
_cell.length_a   1.000
_cell.length_b   1.000
_cell.length_c   1.000
_cell.angle_alpha   90.00
_cell.angle_beta   90.00
_cell.angle_gamma   90.00
#
_symmetry.space_group_name_H-M   'P 1'
#
loop_
_entity.id
_entity.type
_entity.pdbx_description
1 polymer ?
#
loop_
_entity_poly.entity_id
_entity_poly.type
_entity_poly.pdbx_seq_one_letter_code
_entity_poly.pdbx_strand_id
1 'polypeptide(L)'
;MNSAFVVRGESACLVRREYSGAFTIMAGQRGARGASGGGSGAGFEFVQGLAIPVWTIPHNLNRFPSVTVVDSTGSRIEPDVKYLDANIIQITHGAAYAGKAYLN
;
A
#
# COMPACT_ATOMS: atom_id res chain seq x y z
N MET A 1 -22.02 -4.66 -32.18
CA MET A 1 -21.94 -6.14 -32.27
C MET A 1 -20.54 -6.49 -32.72
N ASN A 2 -19.89 -7.38 -31.95
CA ASN A 2 -18.65 -8.09 -32.25
C ASN A 2 -17.42 -7.27 -32.69
N SER A 3 -16.53 -7.00 -31.73
CA SER A 3 -15.10 -6.85 -32.05
C SER A 3 -14.31 -7.81 -31.17
N ALA A 4 -14.06 -8.99 -31.73
CA ALA A 4 -12.96 -9.85 -31.32
C ALA A 4 -11.66 -9.15 -31.72
N PHE A 5 -10.70 -9.05 -30.81
CA PHE A 5 -9.30 -8.96 -31.23
C PHE A 5 -8.39 -9.67 -30.21
N VAL A 6 -7.66 -10.63 -30.76
CA VAL A 6 -6.77 -11.57 -30.12
C VAL A 6 -5.50 -10.85 -29.66
N VAL A 7 -5.06 -11.18 -28.45
CA VAL A 7 -3.76 -10.80 -27.89
C VAL A 7 -2.64 -11.38 -28.76
N ARG A 8 -1.76 -10.52 -29.29
CA ARG A 8 -0.36 -10.86 -29.57
C ARG A 8 0.51 -9.66 -29.23
N GLY A 9 1.24 -9.78 -28.12
CA GLY A 9 2.58 -9.22 -27.97
C GLY A 9 2.75 -7.71 -27.74
N GLU A 10 3.16 -7.39 -26.51
CA GLU A 10 4.28 -6.49 -26.19
C GLU A 10 4.13 -4.98 -26.52
N SER A 11 3.73 -4.23 -25.48
CA SER A 11 4.16 -2.85 -25.18
C SER A 11 3.81 -1.72 -26.18
N ALA A 12 2.76 -0.96 -25.89
CA ALA A 12 2.77 0.52 -26.03
C ALA A 12 1.51 1.15 -25.43
N CYS A 13 1.69 2.13 -24.54
CA CYS A 13 0.60 2.94 -24.01
C CYS A 13 0.08 3.89 -25.10
N LEU A 14 -1.23 3.93 -25.31
CA LEU A 14 -1.86 4.86 -26.24
C LEU A 14 -2.58 5.94 -25.41
N VAL A 15 -1.97 7.12 -25.27
CA VAL A 15 -2.60 8.29 -24.64
C VAL A 15 -2.99 9.29 -25.72
N ARG A 16 -4.29 9.42 -26.03
CA ARG A 16 -4.87 10.61 -26.69
C ARG A 16 -6.31 10.89 -26.21
N ARG A 17 -6.45 11.97 -25.42
CA ARG A 17 -7.56 12.94 -25.19
C ARG A 17 -8.97 12.43 -25.52
N GLU A 18 -9.82 12.13 -24.53
CA GLU A 18 -10.67 13.13 -23.87
C GLU A 18 -10.53 13.14 -22.33
N TYR A 19 -10.29 14.31 -21.75
CA TYR A 19 -10.43 14.59 -20.32
C TYR A 19 -11.94 14.56 -19.95
N SER A 20 -12.47 13.41 -19.52
CA SER A 20 -13.74 13.31 -18.76
C SER A 20 -13.77 12.03 -17.91
N GLY A 21 -12.63 11.75 -17.30
CA GLY A 21 -12.37 10.54 -16.55
C GLY A 21 -11.04 9.98 -17.02
N ALA A 22 -9.94 10.52 -16.48
CA ALA A 22 -8.65 9.84 -16.53
C ALA A 22 -8.75 8.58 -15.67
N PHE A 23 -9.52 7.59 -16.15
CA PHE A 23 -9.38 6.19 -15.79
C PHE A 23 -8.09 5.72 -16.46
N THR A 24 -6.96 6.21 -15.96
CA THR A 24 -5.68 5.61 -16.25
C THR A 24 -5.76 4.21 -15.67
N ILE A 25 -5.80 3.24 -16.57
CA ILE A 25 -5.00 2.01 -16.57
C ILE A 25 -3.69 2.12 -15.78
N MET A 26 -3.79 2.39 -14.48
CA MET A 26 -2.81 1.99 -13.51
C MET A 26 -3.34 0.66 -13.04
N ALA A 27 -2.68 -0.44 -13.41
CA ALA A 27 -2.61 -1.50 -12.43
C ALA A 27 -2.10 -0.81 -11.16
N GLY A 28 -2.99 -0.53 -10.20
CA GLY A 28 -2.57 -0.32 -8.83
C GLY A 28 -1.82 -1.61 -8.54
N GLN A 29 -0.49 -1.58 -8.71
CA GLN A 29 0.39 -2.69 -8.49
C GLN A 29 0.10 -3.11 -7.07
N ARG A 30 -0.74 -4.15 -6.96
CA ARG A 30 -1.11 -4.90 -5.77
C ARG A 30 -0.05 -4.64 -4.72
N GLY A 31 -0.35 -3.79 -3.74
CA GLY A 31 0.56 -3.50 -2.63
C GLY A 31 1.13 -4.84 -2.18
N ALA A 32 2.44 -4.99 -2.29
CA ALA A 32 3.08 -6.28 -2.09
C ALA A 32 2.59 -6.82 -0.75
N ARG A 33 1.91 -7.95 -0.78
CA ARG A 33 1.33 -8.62 0.38
C ARG A 33 2.40 -8.67 1.46
N GLY A 34 2.26 -7.86 2.52
CA GLY A 34 3.20 -7.84 3.63
C GLY A 34 3.43 -9.27 4.11
N ALA A 35 4.68 -9.68 4.17
CA ALA A 35 5.05 -11.01 4.62
C ALA A 35 4.53 -11.20 6.05
N SER A 36 3.83 -12.31 6.29
CA SER A 36 3.36 -12.70 7.61
C SER A 36 4.55 -12.97 8.53
N GLY A 37 4.89 -12.01 9.37
CA GLY A 37 5.86 -12.18 10.46
C GLY A 37 5.27 -13.02 11.57
N GLY A 38 5.39 -14.34 11.46
CA GLY A 38 5.14 -15.27 12.56
C GLY A 38 6.29 -15.24 13.56
N GLY A 39 5.99 -15.08 14.84
CA GLY A 39 6.96 -15.30 15.91
C GLY A 39 6.71 -14.43 17.14
N SER A 40 6.45 -15.10 18.26
CA SER A 40 6.34 -14.54 19.61
C SER A 40 7.55 -13.66 19.95
N GLY A 41 7.42 -12.34 19.74
CA GLY A 41 8.47 -11.34 20.03
C GLY A 41 9.16 -10.71 18.81
N ALA A 42 8.75 -11.08 17.59
CA ALA A 42 9.30 -10.50 16.36
C ALA A 42 8.54 -9.22 15.98
N GLY A 43 9.27 -8.16 15.66
CA GLY A 43 8.70 -6.97 15.02
C GLY A 43 8.05 -7.32 13.68
N PHE A 44 7.05 -6.54 13.29
CA PHE A 44 6.29 -6.70 12.05
C PHE A 44 6.63 -5.57 11.08
N GLU A 45 7.05 -5.90 9.86
CA GLU A 45 7.29 -4.94 8.77
C GLU A 45 6.14 -4.98 7.76
N PHE A 46 5.49 -3.85 7.54
CA PHE A 46 4.53 -3.64 6.47
C PHE A 46 5.18 -2.87 5.33
N VAL A 47 4.99 -3.31 4.08
CA VAL A 47 5.50 -2.60 2.90
C VAL A 47 4.31 -2.13 2.06
N GLN A 48 4.22 -0.83 1.88
CA GLN A 48 3.21 -0.19 1.05
C GLN A 48 3.86 0.29 -0.26
N GLY A 49 3.69 -0.49 -1.32
CA GLY A 49 4.25 -0.19 -2.64
C GLY A 49 3.46 0.85 -3.45
N LEU A 50 2.24 1.19 -3.02
CA LEU A 50 1.40 2.18 -3.69
C LEU A 50 1.23 3.41 -2.84
N ALA A 51 1.39 4.58 -3.45
CA ALA A 51 1.11 5.84 -2.78
C ALA A 51 -0.39 5.93 -2.46
N ILE A 52 -0.74 5.74 -1.19
CA ILE A 52 -2.12 5.88 -0.70
C ILE A 52 -2.11 6.63 0.64
N PRO A 53 -3.17 7.40 0.94
CA PRO A 53 -3.24 8.21 2.15
C PRO A 53 -3.61 7.40 3.39
N VAL A 54 -4.21 6.22 3.26
CA VAL A 54 -4.65 5.41 4.41
C VAL A 54 -4.10 4.00 4.29
N TRP A 55 -3.34 3.55 5.29
CA TRP A 55 -2.77 2.20 5.33
C TRP A 55 -3.50 1.40 6.41
N THR A 56 -4.06 0.25 6.03
CA THR A 56 -4.66 -0.69 6.98
C THR A 56 -3.73 -1.89 7.14
N ILE A 57 -3.18 -2.05 8.34
CA ILE A 57 -2.10 -2.98 8.63
C ILE A 57 -2.60 -4.07 9.59
N PRO A 58 -2.84 -5.30 9.11
CA PRO A 58 -3.13 -6.44 9.96
C PRO A 58 -1.83 -7.10 10.44
N HIS A 59 -1.46 -6.92 11.71
CA HIS A 59 -0.20 -7.42 12.28
C HIS A 59 -0.34 -8.67 13.15
N ASN A 60 -1.53 -8.97 13.67
CA ASN A 60 -1.83 -10.19 14.45
C ASN A 60 -0.91 -10.45 15.66
N LEU A 61 -0.32 -9.42 16.27
CA LEU A 61 0.55 -9.55 17.46
C LEU A 61 -0.24 -9.58 18.78
N ASN A 62 -1.56 -9.39 18.73
CA ASN A 62 -2.46 -9.35 19.87
C ASN A 62 -2.03 -8.35 20.97
N ARG A 63 -1.44 -7.24 20.54
CA ARG A 63 -0.94 -6.13 21.37
C ARG A 63 -0.92 -4.81 20.58
N PHE A 64 -0.60 -3.73 21.26
CA PHE A 64 -0.41 -2.39 20.67
C PHE A 64 1.09 -2.10 20.48
N PRO A 65 1.71 -2.52 19.36
CA PRO A 65 3.13 -2.31 19.11
C PRO A 65 3.44 -0.84 18.84
N SER A 66 4.70 -0.45 19.01
CA SER A 66 5.17 0.88 18.59
C SER A 66 5.30 0.94 17.08
N VAL A 67 4.59 1.88 16.43
CA VAL A 67 4.61 2.07 14.97
C VAL A 67 5.66 3.12 14.59
N THR A 68 6.49 2.82 13.60
CA THR A 68 7.39 3.79 12.95
C THR A 68 7.21 3.67 11.45
N VAL A 69 6.86 4.77 10.80
CA VAL A 69 6.65 4.80 9.35
C VAL A 69 7.80 5.50 8.66
N VAL A 70 8.28 4.91 7.57
CA VAL A 70 9.29 5.49 6.67
C VAL A 70 8.73 5.57 5.26
N ASP A 71 9.08 6.60 4.53
CA ASP A 71 8.72 6.73 3.12
C ASP A 71 9.69 5.93 2.22
N SER A 72 9.43 5.94 0.91
CA SER A 72 10.30 5.28 -0.08
C SER A 72 11.75 5.77 -0.11
N THR A 73 12.02 6.98 0.37
CA THR A 73 13.38 7.55 0.49
C THR A 73 14.08 7.18 1.81
N GLY A 74 13.38 6.49 2.71
CA GLY A 74 13.89 6.09 4.03
C GLY A 74 13.82 7.20 5.09
N SER A 75 13.11 8.29 4.83
CA SER A 75 12.85 9.33 5.82
C SER A 75 11.70 8.89 6.73
N ARG A 76 11.89 9.06 8.04
CA ARG A 76 10.82 8.82 9.02
C ARG A 76 9.76 9.89 8.87
N ILE A 77 8.51 9.46 8.77
CA ILE A 77 7.33 10.33 8.76
C ILE A 77 6.49 10.07 10.00
N GLU A 78 5.83 11.11 10.50
CA GLU A 78 4.91 11.05 11.64
C GLU A 78 3.47 11.16 11.15
N PRO A 79 2.80 10.03 10.86
CA PRO A 79 1.39 10.02 10.48
C PRO A 79 0.44 9.97 11.68
N ASP A 80 -0.84 10.12 11.41
CA ASP A 80 -1.89 9.79 12.38
C ASP A 80 -2.03 8.27 12.48
N VAL A 81 -1.71 7.71 13.65
CA VAL A 81 -1.78 6.27 13.90
C VAL A 81 -2.95 5.98 14.83
N LYS A 82 -3.90 5.18 14.33
CA LYS A 82 -5.06 4.72 15.07
C LYS A 82 -5.05 3.20 15.20
N TYR A 83 -5.07 2.72 16.44
CA TYR A 83 -5.27 1.29 16.71
C TYR A 83 -6.77 1.00 16.60
N LEU A 84 -7.16 0.20 15.61
CA LEU A 84 -8.54 -0.27 15.47
C LEU A 84 -8.78 -1.41 16.46
N ASP A 85 -7.82 -2.34 16.54
CA ASP A 85 -7.87 -3.52 17.39
C ASP A 85 -6.46 -3.94 17.82
N ALA A 86 -6.36 -4.94 18.72
CA ALA A 86 -5.08 -5.53 19.12
C ALA A 86 -4.28 -6.19 17.97
N ASN A 87 -4.90 -6.34 16.80
CA ASN A 87 -4.32 -7.00 15.62
C ASN A 87 -4.34 -6.13 14.37
N ILE A 88 -4.94 -4.94 14.41
CA ILE A 88 -5.15 -4.08 13.24
C ILE A 88 -4.86 -2.63 13.59
N ILE A 89 -4.03 -2.00 12.76
CA ILE A 89 -3.70 -0.58 12.84
C ILE A 89 -4.14 0.11 11.55
N GLN A 90 -4.70 1.31 11.70
CA GLN A 90 -4.95 2.23 10.61
C GLN A 90 -4.00 3.41 10.72
N ILE A 91 -3.28 3.69 9.64
CA ILE A 91 -2.39 4.84 9.55
C ILE A 91 -2.98 5.79 8.51
N THR A 92 -3.22 7.04 8.91
CA THR A 92 -3.73 8.08 8.03
C THR A 92 -2.65 9.13 7.80
N HIS A 93 -2.37 9.37 6.54
CA HIS A 93 -1.47 10.40 6.06
C HIS A 93 -2.27 11.54 5.42
N GLY A 94 -1.78 12.78 5.56
CA GLY A 94 -2.36 13.94 4.88
C GLY A 94 -2.19 13.94 3.35
N ALA A 95 -1.34 13.05 2.82
CA ALA A 95 -1.07 12.87 1.40
C ALA A 95 -0.85 11.38 1.09
N ALA A 96 -0.85 11.02 -0.19
CA ALA A 96 -0.58 9.66 -0.61
C ALA A 96 0.92 9.32 -0.48
N TYR A 97 1.26 8.37 0.40
CA TYR A 97 2.64 7.91 0.59
C TYR A 97 2.79 6.43 0.27
N ALA A 98 3.97 6.09 -0.25
CA ALA A 98 4.48 4.73 -0.38
C ALA A 98 5.72 4.59 0.51
N GLY A 99 5.92 3.42 1.11
CA GLY A 99 6.98 3.23 2.09
C GLY A 99 6.80 1.98 2.92
N LYS A 100 7.28 2.03 4.16
CA LYS A 100 7.23 0.91 5.09
C LYS A 100 6.78 1.34 6.48
N ALA A 101 6.11 0.45 7.20
CA ALA A 101 5.82 0.63 8.62
C ALA A 101 6.44 -0.50 9.44
N TYR A 102 7.15 -0.13 10.50
CA TYR A 102 7.77 -1.03 11.46
C TYR A 102 6.95 -1.03 12.75
N LEU A 103 6.57 -2.22 13.22
CA LEU A 103 5.79 -2.43 14.42
C LEU A 103 6.63 -3.29 15.39
N ASN A 104 6.97 -2.78 16.58
CA ASN A 104 7.72 -3.52 17.60
C ASN A 104 6.90 -3.73 18.87
#